data_AF-A0A6P7L633-F1
#
_entry.id   AF-A0A6P7L633-F1
#
_cell.length_a   1.000
_cell.length_b   1.000
_cell.length_c   1.000
_cell.angle_alpha   90.00
_cell.angle_beta   90.00
_cell.angle_gamma   90.00
#
_symmetry.space_group_name_H-M   'P 1'
#
loop_
_entity.id
_entity.type
_entity.pdbx_description
1 polymer ?
#
loop_
_entity_poly.entity_id
_entity_poly.type
_entity_poly.pdbx_seq_one_letter_code
_entity_poly.pdbx_strand_id
1 'polypeptide(L)'
;MSLTTILSAEAIENAVKDCQAPDSFCYKKFFQLCGLSSKTPQEIKDVFQILDEDNSGYIEESELKYFLQRFVPGARTLTEAETKTFISAADDNNDGRVGVEEFQTMVLS
;
A
#
# COMPACT_ATOMS: atom_id res chain seq x y z
N MET A 1 13.49 -6.59 -7.38
CA MET A 1 12.91 -5.63 -8.35
C MET A 1 12.42 -4.45 -7.54
N SER A 2 12.68 -3.21 -7.97
CA SER A 2 12.31 -2.04 -7.18
C SER A 2 10.92 -1.55 -7.59
N LEU A 3 10.10 -1.11 -6.64
CA LEU A 3 8.78 -0.51 -6.89
C LEU A 3 8.85 0.65 -7.91
N THR A 4 10.00 1.32 -7.96
CA THR A 4 10.33 2.40 -8.91
C THR A 4 10.43 1.95 -10.37
N THR A 5 10.41 0.65 -10.65
CA THR A 5 10.36 0.11 -12.02
C THR A 5 8.92 0.07 -12.56
N ILE A 6 7.94 -0.06 -11.67
CA ILE A 6 6.50 -0.16 -12.01
C ILE A 6 5.83 1.21 -11.88
N LEU A 7 6.25 1.97 -10.87
CA LEU A 7 5.71 3.28 -10.48
C LEU A 7 6.81 4.34 -10.57
N SER A 8 6.45 5.56 -10.93
CA SER A 8 7.41 6.66 -10.96
C SER A 8 7.76 7.09 -9.54
N ALA A 9 9.05 7.19 -9.20
CA ALA A 9 9.50 7.62 -7.87
C ALA A 9 8.86 8.96 -7.45
N GLU A 10 8.73 9.89 -8.39
CA GLU A 10 8.11 11.19 -8.18
C GLU A 10 6.61 11.09 -7.82
N ALA A 11 5.89 10.14 -8.43
CA ALA A 11 4.47 9.91 -8.16
C ALA A 11 4.27 9.32 -6.75
N ILE A 12 5.14 8.39 -6.36
CA ILE A 12 5.16 7.83 -5.02
C ILE A 12 5.52 8.91 -3.98
N GLU A 13 6.55 9.72 -4.23
CA GLU A 13 6.95 10.80 -3.33
C GLU A 13 5.84 11.83 -3.14
N ASN A 14 5.13 12.21 -4.21
CA ASN A 14 3.98 13.11 -4.13
C ASN A 14 2.82 12.48 -3.35
N ALA A 15 2.57 11.18 -3.53
CA ALA A 15 1.56 10.45 -2.77
C ALA A 15 1.87 10.43 -1.26
N VAL A 16 3.13 10.16 -0.89
CA VAL A 16 3.57 10.18 0.51
C VAL A 16 3.51 11.60 1.09
N LYS A 17 3.93 12.62 0.34
CA LYS A 17 3.86 14.02 0.78
C LYS A 17 2.43 14.50 1.03
N ASP A 18 1.48 14.13 0.17
CA ASP A 18 0.06 14.45 0.38
C ASP A 18 -0.49 13.78 1.65
N CYS A 19 0.02 12.58 1.97
CA CYS A 19 -0.39 11.80 3.14
C CYS A 19 0.50 12.02 4.38
N GLN A 20 1.34 13.06 4.42
CA GLN A 20 2.19 13.32 5.60
C GLN A 20 1.41 13.80 6.82
N ALA A 21 0.17 14.26 6.66
CA ALA A 21 -0.66 14.71 7.77
C ALA A 21 -1.06 13.54 8.70
N PRO A 22 -0.93 13.68 10.03
CA PRO A 22 -1.36 12.65 10.99
C PRO A 22 -2.86 12.37 10.84
N ASP A 23 -3.26 11.10 10.91
CA ASP A 23 -4.64 10.61 10.73
C ASP A 23 -5.27 10.88 9.34
N SER A 24 -4.47 11.28 8.35
CA SER A 24 -4.97 11.61 7.01
C SER A 24 -4.52 10.63 5.92
N PHE A 25 -3.87 9.52 6.29
CA PHE A 25 -3.45 8.52 5.30
C PHE A 25 -4.67 7.90 4.60
N CYS A 26 -4.87 8.28 3.33
CA CYS A 26 -5.93 7.76 2.48
C CYS A 26 -5.32 6.84 1.41
N TYR A 27 -5.45 5.54 1.61
CA TYR A 27 -4.94 4.53 0.69
C TYR A 27 -5.50 4.66 -0.74
N LYS A 28 -6.78 5.02 -0.90
CA LYS A 28 -7.39 5.27 -2.22
C LYS A 28 -6.68 6.40 -2.96
N LYS A 29 -6.45 7.52 -2.28
CA LYS A 29 -5.70 8.66 -2.83
C LYS A 29 -4.24 8.29 -3.11
N PHE A 30 -3.62 7.54 -2.20
CA PHE A 30 -2.25 7.09 -2.37
C PHE A 30 -2.10 6.26 -3.66
N PHE A 31 -2.98 5.29 -3.89
CA PHE A 31 -2.99 4.47 -5.10
C PHE A 31 -3.28 5.27 -6.37
N GLN A 32 -4.17 6.28 -6.30
CA GLN A 32 -4.39 7.20 -7.41
C GLN A 32 -3.18 8.08 -7.71
N LEU A 33 -2.53 8.62 -6.68
CA LEU A 33 -1.38 9.52 -6.83
C LEU A 33 -0.13 8.79 -7.31
N CYS A 34 0.13 7.58 -6.80
CA CYS A 34 1.24 6.76 -7.30
C CYS A 34 0.93 6.13 -8.67
N GLY A 35 -0.34 6.13 -9.08
CA GLY A 35 -0.80 5.62 -10.37
C GLY A 35 -1.05 4.11 -10.39
N LEU A 36 -1.06 3.46 -9.22
CA LEU A 36 -1.35 2.02 -9.08
C LEU A 36 -2.75 1.67 -9.57
N SER A 37 -3.72 2.56 -9.36
CA SER A 37 -5.13 2.37 -9.73
C SER A 37 -5.38 2.24 -11.23
N SER A 38 -4.41 2.60 -12.08
CA SER A 38 -4.47 2.41 -13.53
C SER A 38 -3.49 1.36 -14.04
N LYS A 39 -2.86 0.59 -13.15
CA LYS A 39 -1.95 -0.49 -13.54
C LYS A 39 -2.70 -1.81 -13.75
N THR A 40 -2.01 -2.74 -14.40
CA THR A 40 -2.57 -4.08 -14.64
C THR A 40 -2.57 -4.90 -13.35
N PRO A 41 -3.46 -5.90 -13.22
CA PRO A 41 -3.48 -6.82 -12.08
C PRO A 41 -2.12 -7.48 -11.83
N GLN A 42 -1.35 -7.74 -12.90
CA GLN A 42 0.01 -8.27 -12.81
C GLN A 42 0.96 -7.28 -12.15
N GLU A 43 0.99 -6.01 -12.58
CA GLU A 43 1.84 -5.00 -11.95
C GLU A 43 1.46 -4.74 -10.48
N ILE A 44 0.16 -4.78 -10.16
CA ILE A 44 -0.33 -4.67 -8.78
C ILE A 44 0.16 -5.86 -7.95
N LYS A 45 0.14 -7.07 -8.52
CA LYS A 45 0.67 -8.27 -7.89
C LYS A 45 2.18 -8.20 -7.67
N ASP A 46 2.94 -7.74 -8.65
CA ASP A 46 4.39 -7.52 -8.49
C ASP A 46 4.68 -6.50 -7.38
N VAL A 47 3.91 -5.41 -7.30
CA VAL A 47 4.00 -4.42 -6.22
C VAL A 47 3.70 -5.08 -4.87
N PHE A 48 2.63 -5.86 -4.80
CA PHE A 48 2.27 -6.59 -3.59
C PHE A 48 3.38 -7.55 -3.14
N GLN A 49 3.99 -8.30 -4.06
CA GLN A 49 5.11 -9.20 -3.74
C GLN A 49 6.37 -8.47 -3.27
N ILE A 50 6.55 -7.19 -3.63
CA ILE A 50 7.65 -6.38 -3.12
C ILE A 50 7.34 -5.81 -1.72
N LEU A 51 6.05 -5.64 -1.40
CA LEU A 51 5.59 -5.16 -0.11
C LEU A 51 5.56 -6.26 0.95
N ASP A 52 5.12 -7.45 0.55
CA ASP A 52 5.13 -8.69 1.31
C ASP A 52 6.58 -9.15 1.51
N GLU A 53 7.12 -8.90 2.71
CA GLU A 53 8.53 -9.21 3.01
C GLU A 53 8.72 -10.71 3.20
N ASP A 54 7.77 -11.34 3.86
CA ASP A 54 7.85 -12.76 4.20
C ASP A 54 7.37 -13.68 3.06
N ASN A 55 6.82 -13.09 1.99
CA ASN A 55 6.21 -13.80 0.87
C ASN A 55 5.09 -14.75 1.33
N SER A 56 4.36 -14.36 2.38
CA SER A 56 3.19 -15.13 2.86
C SER A 56 2.02 -15.09 1.89
N GLY A 57 1.98 -14.09 1.00
CA GLY A 57 0.83 -13.77 0.17
C GLY A 57 -0.19 -12.84 0.86
N TYR A 58 0.14 -12.32 2.04
CA TYR A 58 -0.72 -11.47 2.86
C TYR A 58 0.08 -10.31 3.46
N ILE A 59 -0.51 -9.13 3.55
CA ILE A 59 0.10 -7.99 4.27
C ILE A 59 -0.52 -7.91 5.66
N GLU A 60 0.29 -8.10 6.69
CA GLU A 60 -0.15 -7.97 8.09
C GLU A 60 -0.03 -6.54 8.62
N GLU A 61 -0.67 -6.25 9.76
CA GLU A 61 -0.55 -4.96 10.49
C GLU A 61 0.90 -4.50 10.65
N SER A 62 1.77 -5.44 11.03
CA SER A 62 3.17 -5.15 11.32
C SER A 62 3.92 -4.70 10.06
N GLU A 63 3.60 -5.27 8.91
CA GLU A 63 4.20 -4.90 7.62
C GLU A 63 3.58 -3.63 7.06
N LEU A 64 2.26 -3.50 7.19
CA LEU A 64 1.52 -2.34 6.75
C LEU A 64 1.97 -1.07 7.48
N LYS A 65 2.36 -1.18 8.75
CA LYS A 65 2.99 -0.08 9.50
C LYS A 65 4.24 0.49 8.79
N TYR A 66 5.00 -0.36 8.11
CA TYR A 66 6.18 0.01 7.32
C TYR A 66 5.88 0.17 5.82
N PHE A 67 4.63 0.05 5.39
CA PHE A 67 4.20 0.16 3.99
C PHE A 67 4.77 1.40 3.32
N LEU A 68 4.57 2.57 3.93
CA LEU A 68 5.08 3.84 3.42
C LEU A 68 6.61 3.85 3.22
N GLN A 69 7.36 3.19 4.10
CA GLN A 69 8.83 3.10 3.99
C GLN A 69 9.29 2.18 2.86
N ARG A 70 8.47 1.20 2.44
CA ARG A 70 8.75 0.36 1.27
C ARG A 70 8.68 1.17 -0.02
N PHE A 71 7.73 2.11 -0.06
CA PHE A 71 7.52 3.00 -1.19
C PHE A 71 8.56 4.12 -1.25
N VAL A 72 8.82 4.79 -0.12
CA VAL A 72 9.79 5.89 -0.05
C VAL A 72 10.74 5.64 1.12
N PRO A 73 12.04 5.46 0.87
CA PRO A 73 13.03 5.37 1.93
C PRO A 73 13.05 6.68 2.73
N GLY A 74 12.67 6.61 4.01
CA GLY A 74 12.57 7.78 4.91
C GLY A 74 11.16 8.33 5.11
N ALA A 75 10.12 7.66 4.59
CA ALA A 75 8.74 8.00 4.93
C ALA A 75 8.40 7.71 6.41
N ARG A 76 7.35 8.36 6.92
CA ARG A 76 6.79 8.04 8.24
C ARG A 76 6.21 6.62 8.25
N THR A 77 6.21 5.97 9.41
CA THR A 77 5.36 4.80 9.64
C THR A 77 3.91 5.23 9.79
N LEU A 78 2.99 4.33 9.43
CA LEU A 78 1.58 4.51 9.77
C LEU A 78 1.40 4.38 11.29
N THR A 79 0.41 5.08 11.83
CA THR A 79 -0.01 4.88 13.23
C THR A 79 -0.86 3.62 13.33
N GLU A 80 -0.97 3.02 14.53
CA GLU A 80 -1.83 1.85 14.74
C GLU A 80 -3.29 2.10 14.31
N ALA A 81 -3.79 3.32 14.52
CA ALA A 81 -5.12 3.72 14.06
C ALA A 81 -5.23 3.68 12.53
N GLU A 82 -4.28 4.28 11.80
CA GLU A 82 -4.26 4.28 10.33
C GLU A 82 -4.09 2.88 9.75
N THR A 83 -3.16 2.10 10.31
CA THR A 83 -2.91 0.70 9.93
C THR A 83 -4.18 -0.12 10.11
N LYS A 84 -4.87 0.02 11.26
CA LYS A 84 -6.10 -0.72 11.53
C LYS A 84 -7.26 -0.29 10.65
N THR A 85 -7.43 1.01 10.42
CA THR A 85 -8.45 1.53 9.49
C THR A 85 -8.19 1.06 8.07
N PHE A 86 -6.93 1.00 7.64
CA PHE A 86 -6.57 0.48 6.33
C PHE A 86 -6.90 -1.01 6.23
N ILE A 87 -6.44 -1.83 7.18
CA ILE A 87 -6.71 -3.27 7.17
C ILE A 87 -8.22 -3.49 7.18
N SER A 88 -8.96 -2.92 8.12
CA SER A 88 -10.42 -3.09 8.15
C SER A 88 -11.15 -2.59 6.91
N ALA A 89 -10.54 -1.73 6.08
CA ALA A 89 -11.12 -1.30 4.83
C ALA A 89 -10.68 -2.12 3.61
N ALA A 90 -9.62 -2.92 3.75
CA ALA A 90 -9.07 -3.82 2.73
C ALA A 90 -9.48 -5.27 2.94
N ASP A 91 -9.54 -5.67 4.20
CA ASP A 91 -9.90 -6.98 4.73
C ASP A 91 -11.41 -7.17 4.62
N ASP A 92 -11.86 -7.78 3.52
CA ASP A 92 -13.27 -8.12 3.29
C ASP A 92 -13.61 -9.43 4.02
N ASN A 93 -12.63 -10.34 4.09
CA ASN A 93 -12.80 -11.66 4.69
C ASN A 93 -12.67 -11.67 6.24
N ASN A 94 -12.29 -10.54 6.83
CA ASN A 94 -12.05 -10.32 8.27
C ASN A 94 -10.98 -11.27 8.87
N ASP A 95 -9.94 -11.59 8.10
CA ASP A 95 -8.80 -12.41 8.56
C ASP A 95 -7.70 -11.60 9.27
N GLY A 96 -7.84 -10.27 9.29
CA GLY A 96 -6.89 -9.35 9.92
C GLY A 96 -5.65 -9.06 9.07
N ARG A 97 -5.65 -9.48 7.81
CA ARG A 97 -4.57 -9.34 6.83
C ARG A 97 -5.16 -8.87 5.50
N VAL A 98 -4.30 -8.48 4.57
CA VAL A 98 -4.73 -8.07 3.23
C VAL A 98 -4.12 -8.99 2.21
N GLY A 99 -4.95 -9.82 1.56
CA GLY A 99 -4.52 -10.70 0.49
C GLY A 99 -4.27 -9.96 -0.82
N VAL A 100 -3.57 -10.62 -1.76
CA VAL A 100 -3.27 -10.04 -3.08
C VAL A 100 -4.53 -9.72 -3.90
N GLU A 101 -5.61 -10.49 -3.72
CA GLU A 101 -6.88 -10.30 -4.41
C GLU A 101 -7.66 -9.12 -3.83
N GLU A 102 -7.65 -8.98 -2.50
CA GLU A 102 -8.25 -7.85 -1.78
C GLU A 102 -7.53 -6.55 -2.10
N PHE A 103 -6.19 -6.60 -2.12
CA PHE A 103 -5.37 -5.47 -2.54
C PHE A 103 -5.66 -5.05 -3.99
N GLN A 104 -5.74 -6.01 -4.92
CA GLN A 104 -6.11 -5.71 -6.31
C GLN A 104 -7.50 -5.10 -6.42
N THR A 105 -8.48 -5.68 -5.72
CA THR A 105 -9.85 -5.17 -5.71
C THR A 105 -9.89 -3.75 -5.14
N MET A 106 -9.17 -3.49 -4.04
CA MET A 106 -9.07 -2.16 -3.45
C MET A 106 -8.42 -1.13 -4.38
N VAL A 107 -7.37 -1.53 -5.10
CA VAL A 107 -6.63 -0.63 -6.01
C VAL A 107 -7.40 -0.34 -7.29
N LEU A 108 -8.18 -1.30 -7.78
CA LEU A 108 -8.99 -1.20 -9.01
C LEU A 108 -10.41 -0.68 -8.76
N SER A 109 -10.82 -0.53 -7.50
CA SER A 109 -12.17 -0.08 -7.10
C SER A 109 -12.36 1.44 -7.15
#